data_AF-A0A3D5HPJ4-F1
#
_entry.id   AF-A0A3D5HPJ4-F1
#
_cell.length_a   1.000
_cell.length_b   1.000
_cell.length_c   1.000
_cell.angle_alpha   90.00
_cell.angle_beta   90.00
_cell.angle_gamma   90.00
#
_symmetry.space_group_name_H-M   'P 1'
#
loop_
_entity.id
_entity.type
_entity.pdbx_description
1 polymer ?
#
loop_
_entity_poly.entity_id
_entity_poly.type
_entity_poly.pdbx_seq_one_letter_code
_entity_poly.pdbx_strand_id
1 'polypeptide(L)'
;MYIYIAISFFLMLSTSVDNKTDYSYPSDAFKDMMLSEVNNLRAEGCYCGVKYMVPARKVVWDDVLYKSALSHATEMKRKNFFSHFSANGLDIGDRLDRFGYIWQVAGENLGEGQRSFI
;
A
#
# COMPACT_ATOMS: atom_id res chain seq x y z
N MET A 1 -38.00 -45.28 -30.42
CA MET A 1 -37.45 -44.42 -29.37
C MET A 1 -36.11 -43.87 -29.86
N TYR A 2 -36.14 -42.72 -30.53
CA TYR A 2 -34.94 -42.03 -31.00
C TYR A 2 -35.15 -40.54 -30.76
N ILE A 3 -34.50 -39.98 -29.75
CA ILE A 3 -34.50 -38.54 -29.49
C ILE A 3 -33.06 -38.10 -29.15
N TYR A 4 -32.47 -37.50 -30.18
CA TYR A 4 -31.58 -36.33 -30.25
C TYR A 4 -30.48 -36.12 -29.19
N ILE A 5 -29.24 -36.24 -29.70
CA ILE A 5 -28.03 -35.62 -29.19
C ILE A 5 -28.21 -34.09 -29.27
N ALA A 6 -28.46 -33.44 -28.14
CA ALA A 6 -28.37 -31.98 -28.04
C ALA A 6 -26.92 -31.63 -27.66
N ILE A 7 -26.16 -31.19 -28.67
CA ILE A 7 -24.89 -30.49 -28.50
C ILE A 7 -25.22 -29.21 -27.73
N SER A 8 -25.04 -29.25 -26.40
CA SER A 8 -25.07 -28.05 -25.59
C SER A 8 -23.76 -27.31 -25.88
N PHE A 9 -23.83 -26.41 -26.85
CA PHE A 9 -22.83 -25.38 -27.06
C PHE A 9 -22.97 -24.41 -25.87
N PHE A 10 -22.37 -24.79 -24.74
CA PHE A 10 -22.23 -23.90 -23.60
C PHE A 10 -21.24 -22.82 -24.04
N LEU A 11 -21.80 -21.72 -24.54
CA LEU A 11 -21.09 -20.46 -24.66
C LEU A 11 -20.60 -20.12 -23.24
N MET A 12 -19.37 -20.51 -22.92
CA MET A 12 -18.61 -19.81 -21.88
C MET A 12 -18.49 -18.39 -22.41
N LEU A 13 -19.48 -17.56 -22.08
CA LEU A 13 -19.31 -16.14 -22.02
C LEU A 13 -18.17 -15.96 -21.02
N SER A 14 -16.94 -15.91 -21.54
CA SER A 14 -15.83 -15.33 -20.83
C SER A 14 -16.24 -13.89 -20.60
N THR A 15 -16.98 -13.65 -19.53
CA THR A 15 -16.82 -12.38 -18.83
C THR A 15 -15.34 -12.36 -18.55
N SER A 16 -14.58 -11.57 -19.30
CA SER A 16 -13.39 -10.99 -18.73
C SER A 16 -13.91 -10.41 -17.43
N VAL A 17 -13.58 -11.06 -16.31
CA VAL A 17 -13.52 -10.34 -15.06
C VAL A 17 -12.41 -9.35 -15.38
N ASP A 18 -12.80 -8.17 -15.86
CA ASP A 18 -11.91 -7.04 -15.96
C ASP A 18 -11.40 -6.87 -14.55
N ASN A 19 -10.21 -7.42 -14.31
CA ASN A 19 -9.56 -7.45 -13.02
C ASN A 19 -9.01 -6.04 -12.80
N LYS A 20 -9.91 -5.04 -12.72
CA LYS A 20 -9.60 -3.67 -12.37
C LYS A 20 -9.39 -3.61 -10.86
N THR A 21 -8.34 -4.28 -10.40
CA THR A 21 -7.58 -3.79 -9.26
C THR A 21 -6.50 -2.88 -9.83
N ASP A 22 -6.89 -1.77 -10.45
CA ASP A 22 -5.93 -0.76 -10.92
C ASP A 22 -5.51 0.11 -9.73
N TYR A 23 -4.81 -0.52 -8.78
CA TYR A 23 -3.85 0.19 -7.95
C TYR A 23 -2.50 0.06 -8.66
N SER A 24 -2.33 0.88 -9.70
CA SER A 24 -1.07 0.96 -10.42
C SER A 24 0.07 1.26 -9.45
N TYR A 25 1.17 0.52 -9.61
CA TYR A 25 2.43 0.81 -8.92
C TYR A 25 2.82 2.27 -9.20
N PRO A 26 3.34 3.03 -8.21
CA PRO A 26 3.78 4.40 -8.48
C PRO A 26 4.78 4.39 -9.63
N SER A 27 4.71 5.39 -10.50
CA SER A 27 5.76 5.58 -11.49
C SER A 27 7.11 5.74 -10.79
N ASP A 28 8.20 5.31 -11.43
CA ASP A 28 9.54 5.48 -10.86
C ASP A 28 9.82 6.94 -10.54
N ALA A 29 9.36 7.87 -11.38
CA ALA A 29 9.47 9.30 -11.11
C ALA A 29 8.77 9.73 -9.81
N PHE A 30 7.57 9.20 -9.53
CA PHE A 30 6.87 9.52 -8.28
C PHE A 30 7.57 8.86 -7.07
N LYS A 31 8.01 7.61 -7.22
CA LYS A 31 8.76 6.89 -6.20
C LYS A 31 10.05 7.62 -5.81
N ASP A 32 10.81 8.06 -6.80
CA ASP A 32 12.07 8.79 -6.62
C ASP A 32 11.84 10.17 -6.00
N MET A 33 10.81 10.89 -6.44
CA MET A 33 10.40 12.16 -5.83
C MET A 33 10.07 11.95 -4.35
N MET A 34 9.18 11.01 -4.03
CA MET A 34 8.75 10.70 -2.66
C MET A 34 9.95 10.38 -1.77
N LEU A 35 10.79 9.44 -2.22
CA LEU A 35 11.96 9.00 -1.46
C LEU A 35 13.00 10.11 -1.29
N SER A 36 13.21 10.94 -2.31
CA SER A 36 14.11 12.09 -2.26
C SER A 36 13.65 13.10 -1.22
N GLU A 37 12.38 13.49 -1.28
CA GLU A 37 11.79 14.46 -0.36
C GLU A 37 11.86 14.01 1.11
N VAL A 38 11.50 12.76 1.39
CA VAL A 38 11.64 12.18 2.74
C VAL A 38 13.10 12.20 3.20
N ASN A 39 14.03 11.83 2.33
CA ASN A 39 15.45 11.80 2.68
C ASN A 39 16.07 13.19 2.86
N ASN A 40 15.54 14.22 2.19
CA ASN A 40 15.95 15.62 2.40
C ASN A 40 15.54 16.07 3.80
N LEU A 41 14.27 15.89 4.19
CA LEU A 41 13.79 16.22 5.54
C LEU A 41 14.57 15.47 6.63
N ARG A 42 14.90 14.20 6.40
CA ARG A 42 15.71 13.40 7.34
C ARG A 42 17.12 13.96 7.52
N ALA A 43 17.72 14.55 6.49
CA ALA A 43 19.09 15.05 6.52
C ALA A 43 19.24 16.40 7.25
N GLU A 44 18.17 17.17 7.38
CA GLU A 44 18.19 18.50 8.02
C GLU A 44 18.24 18.42 9.55
N GLY A 45 17.56 17.42 10.13
CA GLY A 45 17.24 17.43 11.56
C GLY A 45 16.21 18.51 11.91
N CYS A 46 15.47 18.35 13.01
CA CYS A 46 14.39 19.28 13.34
C CYS A 46 14.10 19.34 14.83
N TYR A 47 13.41 20.39 15.27
CA TYR A 47 12.82 20.44 16.60
C TYR A 47 11.46 19.74 16.60
N CYS A 48 11.34 18.68 17.39
CA CYS A 48 10.06 18.03 17.69
C CYS A 48 9.59 18.52 19.06
N GLY A 49 8.80 19.60 19.07
CA GLY A 49 8.49 20.35 20.29
C GLY A 49 9.74 21.03 20.83
N VAL A 50 10.09 20.77 22.10
CA VAL A 50 11.31 21.33 22.73
C VAL A 50 12.57 20.50 22.50
N LYS A 51 12.44 19.29 21.94
CA LYS A 51 13.56 18.38 21.73
C LYS A 51 14.11 18.54 20.32
N TYR A 52 15.41 18.81 20.23
CA TYR A 52 16.12 18.73 18.96
C TYR A 52 16.37 17.26 18.58
N MET A 53 15.97 16.90 17.36
CA MET A 53 16.26 15.63 16.72
C MET A 53 17.36 15.86 15.68
N VAL A 54 18.49 15.18 15.87
CA VAL A 54 19.62 15.25 14.92
C VAL A 54 19.24 14.63 13.56
N PRO A 55 19.95 15.00 12.48
CA PRO A 55 19.80 14.34 11.18
C PRO A 55 19.79 12.81 11.25
N ALA A 56 18.86 12.21 10.52
CA ALA A 56 18.68 10.77 10.42
C ALA A 56 19.29 10.22 9.12
N ARG A 57 19.73 8.95 9.16
CA ARG A 57 20.24 8.25 7.95
C ARG A 57 19.14 8.16 6.89
N LYS A 58 19.54 8.20 5.61
CA LYS A 58 18.63 7.99 4.49
C LYS A 58 17.95 6.62 4.58
N VAL A 59 16.68 6.58 4.22
CA VAL A 59 15.93 5.34 3.97
C VAL A 59 16.01 4.98 2.50
N VAL A 60 15.79 3.71 2.21
CA VAL A 60 15.69 3.18 0.85
C VAL A 60 14.28 2.65 0.62
N TRP A 61 13.85 2.65 -0.63
CA TRP A 61 12.58 2.04 -1.00
C TRP A 61 12.65 0.52 -0.86
N ASP A 62 11.55 -0.09 -0.39
CA ASP A 62 11.38 -1.53 -0.31
C ASP A 62 10.00 -1.92 -0.85
N ASP A 63 9.97 -2.83 -1.82
CA ASP A 63 8.75 -3.20 -2.53
C ASP A 63 7.78 -4.01 -1.65
N VAL A 64 8.28 -4.72 -0.63
CA VAL A 64 7.45 -5.47 0.32
C VAL A 64 6.75 -4.50 1.26
N LEU A 65 7.49 -3.50 1.77
CA LEU A 65 6.91 -2.41 2.56
C LEU A 65 5.83 -1.65 1.77
N TYR A 66 6.10 -1.33 0.50
CA TYR A 66 5.12 -0.68 -0.36
C TYR A 66 3.84 -1.51 -0.51
N LYS A 67 3.96 -2.82 -0.78
CA LYS A 67 2.79 -3.70 -0.92
C LYS A 67 1.96 -3.77 0.36
N SER A 68 2.61 -3.80 1.52
CA SER A 68 1.94 -3.75 2.82
C SER A 68 1.18 -2.43 3.01
N ALA A 69 1.84 -1.29 2.77
CA ALA A 69 1.24 0.04 2.88
C ALA A 69 0.07 0.23 1.89
N LEU A 70 0.24 -0.19 0.64
CA LEU A 70 -0.80 -0.13 -0.39
C LEU A 70 -2.01 -0.98 -0.02
N SER A 71 -1.79 -2.18 0.53
CA SER A 71 -2.86 -3.06 0.99
C SER A 71 -3.69 -2.40 2.10
N HIS A 72 -3.03 -1.78 3.07
CA HIS A 72 -3.71 -1.08 4.17
C HIS A 72 -4.46 0.18 3.68
N ALA A 73 -3.82 1.02 2.85
CA ALA A 73 -4.46 2.19 2.25
C ALA A 73 -5.67 1.82 1.38
N THR A 74 -5.58 0.71 0.64
CA THR A 74 -6.69 0.16 -0.14
C THR A 74 -7.83 -0.32 0.75
N GLU A 75 -7.52 -0.97 1.88
CA GLU A 75 -8.53 -1.40 2.84
C GLU A 75 -9.27 -0.21 3.44
N MET A 76 -8.52 0.80 3.93
CA MET A 76 -9.06 2.05 4.47
C MET A 76 -10.01 2.73 3.51
N LYS A 77 -9.59 2.89 2.24
CA LYS A 77 -10.43 3.45 1.17
C LYS A 77 -11.68 2.60 0.92
N ARG A 78 -11.53 1.28 0.82
CA ARG A 78 -12.64 0.36 0.48
C ARG A 78 -13.69 0.26 1.59
N LYS A 79 -13.27 0.31 2.84
CA LYS A 79 -14.15 0.16 4.01
C LYS A 79 -14.51 1.50 4.67
N ASN A 80 -14.05 2.62 4.10
CA ASN A 80 -14.35 3.98 4.55
C ASN A 80 -13.97 4.22 6.03
N PHE A 81 -12.71 3.94 6.37
CA PHE A 81 -12.15 4.25 7.69
C PHE A 81 -10.70 4.75 7.55
N PHE A 82 -10.21 5.46 8.57
CA PHE A 82 -8.83 5.97 8.62
C PHE A 82 -8.21 5.62 9.99
N SER A 83 -7.26 4.71 10.02
CA SER A 83 -6.69 4.16 11.26
C SER A 83 -5.37 3.43 11.02
N HIS A 84 -4.51 3.38 12.04
CA HIS A 84 -3.31 2.54 12.05
C HIS A 84 -3.62 1.03 12.15
N PHE A 85 -4.80 0.70 12.66
CA PHE A 85 -5.28 -0.67 12.76
C PHE A 85 -6.14 -1.01 11.56
N SER A 86 -5.92 -2.19 10.97
CA SER A 86 -6.81 -2.77 9.97
C SER A 86 -8.21 -2.98 10.55
N ALA A 87 -9.21 -3.16 9.69
CA ALA A 87 -10.60 -3.29 10.16
C ALA A 87 -10.85 -4.54 11.03
N ASN A 88 -9.93 -5.51 11.03
CA ASN A 88 -9.94 -6.68 11.90
C ASN A 88 -8.95 -6.55 13.09
N GLY A 89 -8.41 -5.36 13.34
CA GLY A 89 -7.57 -5.05 14.50
C GLY A 89 -6.07 -5.26 14.33
N LEU A 90 -5.58 -5.61 13.13
CA LEU A 90 -4.14 -5.84 12.90
C LEU A 90 -3.36 -4.54 12.89
N ASP A 91 -2.22 -4.51 13.56
CA ASP A 91 -1.31 -3.36 13.53
C ASP A 91 -0.32 -3.44 12.34
N ILE A 92 0.61 -2.49 12.25
CA ILE A 92 1.62 -2.49 11.18
C ILE A 92 2.51 -3.73 11.23
N GLY A 93 2.87 -4.21 12.42
CA GLY A 93 3.72 -5.37 12.60
C GLY A 93 3.08 -6.64 12.07
N ASP A 94 1.82 -6.89 12.45
CA ASP A 94 1.01 -7.99 11.94
C ASP A 94 0.92 -7.98 10.40
N ARG A 95 0.79 -6.78 9.82
CA ARG A 95 0.77 -6.60 8.37
C ARG A 95 2.13 -6.92 7.75
N LEU A 96 3.24 -6.44 8.33
CA LEU A 96 4.59 -6.76 7.85
C LEU A 96 4.88 -8.26 7.89
N ASP A 97 4.48 -8.94 8.95
CA ASP A 97 4.62 -10.40 9.10
C ASP A 97 3.85 -11.14 8.00
N ARG A 98 2.62 -10.71 7.69
CA ARG A 98 1.82 -11.27 6.60
C ARG A 98 2.48 -11.15 5.23
N PHE A 99 3.21 -10.06 5.00
CA PHE A 99 3.96 -9.85 3.76
C PHE A 99 5.36 -10.49 3.79
N GLY A 100 5.75 -11.13 4.90
CA GLY A 100 7.03 -11.80 5.06
C GLY A 100 8.21 -10.85 5.19
N TYR A 101 7.99 -9.61 5.61
CA TYR A 101 9.06 -8.64 5.85
C TYR A 101 9.71 -8.91 7.20
N ILE A 102 11.05 -8.94 7.27
CA ILE A 102 11.77 -9.15 8.52
C ILE A 102 12.06 -7.79 9.15
N TRP A 103 11.52 -7.54 10.34
CA TRP A 103 11.60 -6.24 11.01
C TRP A 103 11.88 -6.37 12.51
N GLN A 104 12.24 -5.25 13.13
CA GLN A 104 12.47 -5.13 14.58
C GLN A 104 11.66 -3.99 15.19
N VAL A 105 11.59 -2.86 14.49
CA VAL A 105 10.80 -1.69 14.87
C VAL A 105 10.15 -1.16 13.60
N ALA A 106 8.85 -0.86 13.68
CA ALA A 106 8.09 -0.30 12.58
C ALA A 106 7.37 0.97 13.03
N GLY A 107 7.20 1.91 12.09
CA GLY A 107 6.43 3.12 12.28
C GLY A 107 5.59 3.37 11.03
N GLU A 108 4.43 3.98 11.22
CA GLU A 108 3.47 4.25 10.14
C GLU A 108 3.05 5.71 10.16
N ASN A 109 3.10 6.37 9.00
CA ASN A 109 2.47 7.65 8.77
C ASN A 109 1.28 7.44 7.83
N LEU A 110 0.13 8.04 8.15
CA LEU A 110 -1.08 8.00 7.33
C LEU A 110 -1.45 9.42 6.88
N GLY A 111 -2.03 9.53 5.69
CA GLY A 111 -2.54 10.79 5.16
C GLY A 111 -3.78 10.57 4.31
N GLU A 112 -4.79 11.43 4.49
CA GLU A 112 -5.95 11.55 3.60
C GLU A 112 -6.26 13.02 3.30
N GLY A 113 -6.76 13.30 2.09
CA GLY A 113 -7.21 14.63 1.67
C GLY A 113 -6.14 15.60 1.14
N GLN A 114 -4.86 15.22 1.15
CA GLN A 114 -3.78 16.03 0.60
C GLN A 114 -3.85 16.07 -0.94
N ARG A 115 -3.45 17.20 -1.53
CA ARG A 115 -3.36 17.38 -2.99
C ARG A 115 -1.95 17.21 -3.53
N SER A 116 -0.94 17.26 -2.66
CA SER A 116 0.48 17.10 -2.95
C SER A 116 1.15 16.28 -1.84
N PHE A 117 2.35 15.75 -2.11
CA PHE A 117 3.11 14.94 -1.16
C PHE A 117 3.85 15.78 -0.10
N ILE A 118 4.25 16.99 -0.48
CA ILE A 118 4.75 18.07 0.38
C ILE A 118 4.00 19.35 0.04
#